data_AF-A0A2N9HCI0-F1
#
_entry.id   AF-A0A2N9HCI0-F1
#
_cell.length_a   1.000
_cell.length_b   1.000
_cell.length_c   1.000
_cell.angle_alpha   90.00
_cell.angle_beta   90.00
_cell.angle_gamma   90.00
#
_symmetry.space_group_name_H-M   'P 1'
#
loop_
_entity.id
_entity.type
_entity.pdbx_description
1 polymer ?
#
loop_
_entity_poly.entity_id
_entity_poly.type
_entity_poly.pdbx_seq_one_letter_code
_entity_poly.pdbx_strand_id
1 'polypeptide(L)'
;MSGARVCALLGELGYSGAEGLDPDSFEWPFQYDDARPILDWICSSLRPSNVLSLPQLSQYDQFVQQGKLLEGEDLDSAYDSISAFSARRDNQEALFGAEEGLKDIRDATLAYKAEALELQKQLRHLQSQFDMLTGQASTLIQGRRARVAATSTVNGHLTELDDSLSARNLEMNAVLGRIAATAQELAHYHSGDVFPIKHVKYLIQIPEFQI
;
A
#
# COMPACT_ATOMS: atom_id res chain seq x y z
N MET A 1 0.19 -30.36 20.76
CA MET A 1 -0.98 -31.10 21.26
C MET A 1 -0.49 -32.01 22.36
N SER A 2 -1.09 -31.92 23.55
CA SER A 2 -0.57 -32.49 24.80
C SER A 2 -1.67 -33.21 25.58
N GLY A 3 -1.28 -34.12 26.47
CA GLY A 3 -2.16 -34.84 27.40
C GLY A 3 -2.98 -33.89 28.27
N ALA A 4 -2.41 -32.74 28.66
CA ALA A 4 -3.12 -31.69 29.38
C ALA A 4 -4.40 -31.19 28.68
N ARG A 5 -4.40 -31.08 27.35
CA ARG A 5 -5.59 -30.63 26.60
C ARG A 5 -6.69 -31.70 26.58
N VAL A 6 -6.33 -32.98 26.55
CA VAL A 6 -7.29 -34.09 26.66
C VAL A 6 -7.95 -34.09 28.03
N CYS A 7 -7.17 -33.97 29.10
CA CYS A 7 -7.70 -33.94 30.47
C CYS A 7 -8.65 -32.76 30.68
N ALA A 8 -8.28 -31.57 30.19
CA ALA A 8 -9.14 -30.39 30.24
C ALA A 8 -10.46 -30.62 29.48
N LEU A 9 -10.39 -31.17 28.27
CA LEU A 9 -11.56 -31.49 27.47
C LEU A 9 -12.46 -32.53 28.16
N LEU A 10 -11.90 -33.60 28.74
CA LEU A 10 -12.68 -34.59 29.49
C LEU A 10 -13.39 -33.96 30.70
N GLY A 11 -12.76 -32.99 31.35
CA GLY A 11 -13.40 -32.17 32.39
C GLY A 11 -14.59 -31.37 31.86
N GLU A 12 -14.42 -30.68 30.72
CA GLU A 12 -15.52 -29.94 30.06
C GLU A 12 -16.67 -30.84 29.60
N LEU A 13 -16.37 -32.07 29.21
CA LEU A 13 -17.36 -33.08 28.81
C LEU A 13 -18.07 -33.73 30.01
N GLY A 14 -17.68 -33.42 31.25
CA GLY A 14 -18.31 -33.93 32.46
C GLY A 14 -17.90 -35.35 32.83
N TYR A 15 -16.68 -35.79 32.46
CA TYR A 15 -16.16 -37.08 32.87
C TYR A 15 -16.00 -37.14 34.40
N SER A 16 -16.67 -38.11 35.05
CA SER A 16 -16.75 -38.24 36.51
C SER A 16 -15.40 -38.42 37.22
N GLY A 17 -14.35 -38.83 36.51
CA GLY A 17 -13.00 -38.99 37.03
C GLY A 17 -12.02 -37.88 36.63
N ALA A 18 -12.49 -36.76 36.05
CA ALA A 18 -11.62 -35.74 35.47
C ALA A 18 -10.63 -35.12 36.47
N GLU A 19 -11.02 -34.98 37.74
CA GLU A 19 -10.18 -34.43 38.81
C GLU A 19 -9.02 -35.35 39.22
N GLY A 20 -9.11 -36.65 38.91
CA GLY A 20 -8.06 -37.64 39.18
C GLY A 20 -7.11 -37.90 38.02
N LEU A 21 -7.28 -37.19 36.89
CA LEU A 21 -6.44 -37.36 35.72
C LEU A 21 -5.16 -36.54 35.86
N ASP A 22 -4.02 -37.23 35.81
CA ASP A 22 -2.71 -36.61 35.74
C ASP A 22 -2.33 -36.33 34.27
N PRO A 23 -2.17 -35.06 33.84
CA PRO A 23 -1.80 -34.70 32.47
C PRO A 23 -0.56 -35.41 31.94
N ASP A 24 0.45 -35.59 32.79
CA ASP A 24 1.75 -36.16 32.40
C ASP A 24 1.64 -37.66 32.06
N SER A 25 0.71 -38.36 32.73
CA SER A 25 0.37 -39.75 32.43
C SER A 25 -0.31 -39.95 31.06
N PHE A 26 -0.81 -38.87 30.44
CA PHE A 26 -1.44 -38.88 29.11
C PHE A 26 -0.56 -38.28 28.01
N GLU A 27 0.72 -37.99 28.27
CA GLU A 27 1.64 -37.44 27.27
C GLU A 27 2.20 -38.50 26.32
N TRP A 28 2.35 -39.75 26.78
CA TRP A 28 2.97 -40.82 25.99
C TRP A 28 2.26 -41.13 24.65
N PRO A 29 0.93 -41.08 24.50
CA PRO A 29 0.26 -41.30 23.21
C PRO A 29 0.58 -40.18 22.20
N PHE A 30 0.83 -38.95 22.68
CA PHE A 30 1.24 -37.82 21.86
C PHE A 30 2.72 -37.88 21.45
N GLN A 31 3.46 -38.93 21.81
CA GLN A 31 4.83 -39.13 21.35
C GLN A 31 4.90 -39.96 20.07
N TYR A 32 3.84 -40.69 19.72
CA TYR A 32 3.78 -41.47 18.48
C TYR A 32 3.24 -40.63 17.32
N ASP A 33 3.99 -40.59 16.21
CA ASP A 33 3.64 -39.79 15.04
C ASP A 33 2.32 -40.22 14.38
N ASP A 34 1.96 -41.50 14.46
CA ASP A 34 0.70 -42.02 13.89
C ASP A 34 -0.53 -41.70 14.77
N ALA A 35 -0.35 -41.61 16.09
CA ALA A 35 -1.45 -41.35 17.02
C ALA A 35 -1.76 -39.84 17.13
N ARG A 36 -0.76 -38.98 16.91
CA ARG A 36 -0.89 -37.51 17.01
C ARG A 36 -2.06 -36.93 16.20
N PRO A 37 -2.23 -37.25 14.89
CA PRO A 37 -3.31 -36.66 14.10
C PRO A 37 -4.70 -37.09 14.57
N ILE A 38 -4.83 -38.35 15.01
CA ILE A 38 -6.10 -38.89 15.50
C ILE A 38 -6.47 -38.24 16.84
N LEU A 39 -5.52 -38.13 17.75
CA LEU A 39 -5.74 -37.49 19.05
C LEU A 39 -6.03 -35.98 18.89
N ASP A 40 -5.38 -35.32 17.95
CA ASP A 40 -5.65 -33.92 17.60
C ASP A 40 -7.08 -33.72 17.05
N TRP A 41 -7.51 -34.62 16.17
CA TRP A 41 -8.87 -34.62 15.64
C TRP A 41 -9.90 -34.82 16.77
N ILE A 42 -9.71 -35.82 17.64
CA ILE A 42 -10.60 -36.07 18.78
C ILE A 42 -10.71 -34.82 19.66
N CYS A 43 -9.58 -34.19 20.00
CA CYS A 43 -9.53 -33.00 20.85
C CYS A 43 -10.12 -31.74 20.21
N SER A 44 -10.37 -31.76 18.90
CA SER A 44 -10.89 -30.62 18.15
C SER A 44 -12.34 -30.83 17.70
N SER A 45 -12.79 -32.09 17.65
CA SER A 45 -14.14 -32.46 17.23
C SER A 45 -15.10 -32.70 18.39
N LEU A 46 -14.63 -33.18 19.54
CA LEU A 46 -15.48 -33.37 20.70
C LEU A 46 -15.86 -32.03 21.34
N ARG A 47 -17.16 -31.86 21.60
CA ARG A 47 -17.75 -30.71 22.29
C ARG A 47 -18.76 -31.21 23.33
N PRO A 48 -19.11 -30.40 24.34
CA PRO A 48 -20.16 -30.75 25.30
C PRO A 48 -21.50 -31.10 24.64
N SER A 49 -21.79 -30.55 23.45
CA SER A 49 -22.97 -30.91 22.65
C SER A 49 -22.96 -32.33 22.09
N ASN A 50 -21.82 -33.01 22.07
CA ASN A 50 -21.70 -34.42 21.66
C ASN A 50 -22.00 -35.38 22.82
N VAL A 51 -22.13 -34.88 24.05
CA VAL A 51 -22.44 -35.69 25.23
C VAL A 51 -23.92 -35.57 25.53
N LEU A 52 -24.58 -36.72 25.63
CA LEU A 52 -25.99 -36.77 26.02
C LEU A 52 -26.12 -36.33 27.48
N SER A 53 -26.96 -35.33 27.72
CA SER A 53 -27.28 -34.90 29.07
C SER A 53 -28.18 -35.93 29.78
N LEU A 54 -28.10 -35.99 31.11
CA LEU A 54 -28.97 -36.80 31.96
C LEU A 54 -30.48 -36.73 31.61
N PRO A 55 -31.09 -35.55 31.36
CA PRO A 55 -32.48 -35.49 30.95
C PRO A 55 -32.74 -36.08 29.56
N GLN A 56 -31.80 -35.92 28.61
CA GLN A 56 -31.92 -36.53 27.27
C GLN A 56 -31.85 -38.05 27.34
N LEU A 57 -30.97 -38.60 28.18
CA LEU A 57 -30.92 -40.04 28.45
C LEU A 57 -32.22 -40.55 29.08
N SER A 58 -32.74 -39.84 30.09
CA SER A 58 -34.01 -40.20 30.74
C SER A 58 -35.19 -40.18 29.76
N GLN A 59 -35.19 -39.20 28.83
CA GLN A 59 -36.20 -39.11 27.79
C GLN A 59 -36.09 -40.26 26.77
N TYR A 60 -34.87 -40.63 26.39
CA TYR A 60 -34.62 -41.79 25.55
C TYR A 60 -35.13 -43.08 26.21
N ASP A 61 -34.78 -43.32 27.47
CA ASP A 61 -35.24 -44.49 28.23
C ASP A 61 -36.77 -44.54 28.34
N GLN A 62 -37.40 -43.37 28.51
CA GLN A 62 -38.85 -43.26 28.51
C GLN A 62 -39.45 -43.64 27.15
N PHE A 63 -38.83 -43.24 26.03
CA PHE A 63 -39.29 -43.64 24.69
C PHE A 63 -39.13 -45.14 24.44
N VAL A 64 -38.04 -45.73 24.92
CA VAL A 64 -37.81 -47.17 24.90
C VAL A 64 -38.91 -47.89 25.68
N GLN A 65 -39.18 -47.47 26.93
CA GLN A 65 -40.22 -48.07 27.78
C GLN A 65 -41.63 -47.95 27.20
N GLN A 66 -41.92 -46.85 26.51
CA GLN A 66 -43.21 -46.63 25.86
C GLN A 66 -43.36 -47.35 24.52
N GLY A 67 -42.30 -48.00 24.01
CA GLY A 67 -42.30 -48.63 22.68
C GLY A 67 -42.51 -47.61 21.55
N LYS A 68 -42.12 -46.35 21.78
CA LYS A 68 -42.28 -45.24 20.81
C LYS A 68 -40.97 -44.85 20.14
N LEU A 69 -39.93 -45.64 20.37
CA LEU A 69 -38.65 -45.42 19.74
C LEU A 69 -38.72 -45.88 18.29
N LEU A 70 -38.47 -44.96 17.36
CA LEU A 70 -38.40 -45.25 15.93
C LEU A 70 -36.94 -45.54 15.58
N GLU A 71 -36.69 -46.72 15.02
CA GLU A 71 -35.36 -47.17 14.59
C GLU A 71 -35.44 -47.82 13.21
N GLY A 72 -34.36 -47.73 12.42
CA GLY A 72 -34.27 -48.39 11.12
C GLY A 72 -35.37 -47.95 10.13
N GLU A 73 -36.02 -48.93 9.51
CA GLU A 73 -37.02 -48.71 8.45
C GLU A 73 -38.22 -47.87 8.91
N ASP A 74 -38.62 -47.97 10.19
CA ASP A 74 -39.72 -47.17 10.73
C ASP A 74 -39.34 -45.68 10.84
N LEU A 75 -38.06 -45.39 11.13
CA LEU A 75 -37.54 -44.03 11.16
C LEU A 75 -37.41 -43.46 9.74
N ASP A 76 -36.89 -44.26 8.80
CA ASP A 76 -36.78 -43.88 7.39
C ASP A 76 -38.17 -43.64 6.78
N SER A 77 -39.16 -44.49 7.11
CA SER A 77 -40.55 -44.33 6.67
C SER A 77 -41.22 -43.09 7.26
N ALA A 78 -40.98 -42.77 8.53
CA ALA A 78 -41.45 -41.54 9.14
C ALA A 78 -40.81 -40.30 8.48
N TYR A 79 -39.50 -40.36 8.17
CA TYR A 79 -38.79 -39.29 7.49
C TYR A 79 -39.32 -39.07 6.06
N ASP A 80 -39.52 -40.14 5.30
CA ASP A 80 -40.09 -40.10 3.97
C ASP A 80 -41.53 -39.61 3.97
N SER A 81 -42.31 -39.98 4.99
CA SER A 81 -43.67 -39.47 5.18
C SER A 81 -43.67 -37.96 5.44
N ILE A 82 -42.79 -37.45 6.30
CA ILE A 82 -42.63 -36.00 6.56
C ILE A 82 -42.13 -35.28 5.30
N SER A 83 -41.17 -35.87 4.58
CA SER A 83 -40.65 -35.35 3.32
C SER A 83 -41.74 -35.30 2.24
N ALA A 84 -42.64 -36.28 2.19
CA ALA A 84 -43.79 -36.28 1.29
C ALA A 84 -44.80 -35.15 1.59
N PHE A 85 -44.88 -34.69 2.85
CA PHE A 85 -45.66 -33.50 3.21
C PHE A 85 -44.95 -32.18 2.87
N SER A 86 -43.62 -32.16 2.74
CA SER A 86 -42.88 -30.96 2.29
C SER A 86 -43.08 -30.63 0.81
N ALA A 87 -43.51 -31.61 -0.01
CA ALA A 87 -43.84 -31.40 -1.42
C ALA A 87 -45.26 -30.84 -1.64
N ARG A 88 -46.17 -31.00 -0.66
CA ARG A 88 -47.54 -30.46 -0.71
C ARG A 88 -47.57 -29.08 -0.07
N ARG A 89 -47.38 -28.05 -0.90
CA ARG A 89 -47.38 -26.62 -0.54
C ARG A 89 -48.60 -26.16 0.25
N ASP A 90 -49.71 -26.90 0.18
CA ASP A 90 -51.01 -26.45 0.66
C ASP A 90 -51.13 -26.41 2.20
N ASN A 91 -50.33 -27.21 2.93
CA ASN A 91 -50.34 -27.20 4.41
C ASN A 91 -49.27 -26.29 5.02
N GLN A 92 -48.34 -25.75 4.22
CA GLN A 92 -47.39 -24.74 4.70
C GLN A 92 -48.03 -23.35 4.80
N GLU A 93 -49.11 -23.05 4.07
CA GLU A 93 -49.70 -21.71 4.06
C GLU A 93 -50.23 -21.26 5.44
N ALA A 94 -50.60 -22.19 6.33
CA ALA A 94 -51.09 -21.87 7.68
C ALA A 94 -49.98 -21.63 8.73
N LEU A 95 -48.72 -22.02 8.45
CA LEU A 95 -47.59 -21.88 9.38
C LEU A 95 -46.57 -20.82 8.91
N PHE A 96 -46.65 -20.39 7.64
CA PHE A 96 -45.63 -19.60 6.96
C PHE A 96 -46.03 -18.13 6.71
N GLY A 97 -46.54 -17.44 7.72
CA GLY A 97 -46.45 -15.96 7.75
C GLY A 97 -45.00 -15.43 7.66
N ALA A 98 -44.00 -16.32 7.68
CA ALA A 98 -42.56 -16.03 7.56
C ALA A 98 -41.94 -16.32 6.17
N GLU A 99 -42.62 -17.01 5.24
CA GLU A 99 -42.02 -17.32 3.91
C GLU A 99 -42.07 -16.12 2.95
N GLU A 100 -43.04 -15.22 3.12
CA GLU A 100 -43.10 -13.95 2.39
C GLU A 100 -41.83 -13.12 2.67
N GLY A 101 -41.42 -13.04 3.94
CA GLY A 101 -40.15 -12.44 4.33
C GLY A 101 -38.92 -13.15 3.74
N LEU A 102 -38.93 -14.48 3.60
CA LEU A 102 -37.79 -15.21 3.03
C LEU A 102 -37.62 -14.97 1.52
N LYS A 103 -38.73 -14.86 0.79
CA LYS A 103 -38.73 -14.47 -0.64
C LYS A 103 -38.33 -13.01 -0.81
N ASP A 104 -38.84 -12.11 0.01
CA ASP A 104 -38.48 -10.70 0.00
C ASP A 104 -36.99 -10.49 0.32
N ILE A 105 -36.46 -11.22 1.31
CA ILE A 105 -35.02 -11.21 1.64
C ILE A 105 -34.19 -11.69 0.46
N ARG A 106 -34.62 -12.75 -0.23
CA ARG A 106 -33.91 -13.28 -1.39
C ARG A 106 -33.91 -12.29 -2.55
N ASP A 107 -35.06 -11.67 -2.83
CA ASP A 107 -35.21 -10.73 -3.93
C ASP A 107 -34.47 -9.42 -3.63
N ALA A 108 -34.52 -8.93 -2.39
CA ALA A 108 -33.69 -7.81 -1.92
C ALA A 108 -32.19 -8.14 -2.02
N THR A 109 -31.77 -9.36 -1.66
CA THR A 109 -30.37 -9.80 -1.80
C THR A 109 -29.92 -9.79 -3.25
N LEU A 110 -30.77 -10.21 -4.20
CA LEU A 110 -30.46 -10.15 -5.63
C LEU A 110 -30.37 -8.71 -6.13
N ALA A 111 -31.27 -7.83 -5.68
CA ALA A 111 -31.23 -6.40 -6.01
C ALA A 111 -29.94 -5.74 -5.49
N TYR A 112 -29.57 -5.97 -4.23
CA TYR A 112 -28.32 -5.45 -3.67
C TYR A 112 -27.07 -6.01 -4.37
N LYS A 113 -27.08 -7.27 -4.79
CA LYS A 113 -25.98 -7.83 -5.60
C LYS A 113 -25.87 -7.14 -6.96
N ALA A 114 -27.00 -6.85 -7.61
CA ALA A 114 -27.01 -6.13 -8.87
C ALA A 114 -26.49 -4.69 -8.70
N GLU A 115 -26.92 -4.00 -7.65
CA GLU A 115 -26.44 -2.66 -7.30
C GLU A 115 -24.93 -2.65 -6.98
N ALA A 116 -24.46 -3.62 -6.20
CA ALA A 116 -23.03 -3.77 -5.90
C ALA A 116 -22.18 -3.97 -7.17
N LEU A 117 -22.68 -4.76 -8.14
CA LEU A 117 -22.01 -4.94 -9.43
C LEU A 117 -21.97 -3.64 -10.24
N GLU A 118 -23.03 -2.84 -10.21
CA GLU A 118 -23.07 -1.57 -10.94
C GLU A 118 -22.14 -0.53 -10.29
N LEU A 119 -22.15 -0.42 -8.97
CA LEU A 119 -21.20 0.39 -8.21
C LEU A 119 -19.75 -0.02 -8.50
N GLN A 120 -19.47 -1.32 -8.62
CA GLN A 120 -18.14 -1.81 -8.97
C GLN A 120 -17.71 -1.41 -10.40
N LYS A 121 -18.65 -1.32 -11.35
CA LYS A 121 -18.35 -0.79 -12.69
C LYS A 121 -18.06 0.71 -12.64
N GLN A 122 -18.85 1.46 -11.88
CA GLN A 122 -18.64 2.90 -11.70
C GLN A 122 -17.28 3.19 -11.05
N LEU A 123 -16.88 2.42 -10.03
CA LEU A 123 -15.56 2.54 -9.41
C LEU A 123 -14.43 2.27 -10.41
N ARG A 124 -14.53 1.22 -11.23
CA ARG A 124 -13.53 0.94 -12.27
C ARG A 124 -13.45 2.06 -13.30
N HIS A 125 -14.58 2.62 -13.69
CA HIS A 125 -14.60 3.76 -14.60
C HIS A 125 -13.91 4.98 -13.99
N LEU A 126 -14.24 5.33 -12.75
CA LEU A 126 -13.64 6.47 -12.05
C LEU A 126 -12.14 6.28 -11.83
N GLN A 127 -11.72 5.06 -11.51
CA GLN A 127 -10.30 4.71 -11.37
C GLN A 127 -9.54 4.90 -12.68
N SER A 128 -10.12 4.50 -13.82
CA SER A 128 -9.51 4.75 -15.14
C SER A 128 -9.37 6.24 -15.46
N GLN A 129 -10.36 7.07 -15.05
CA GLN A 129 -10.26 8.52 -15.22
C GLN A 129 -9.15 9.10 -14.33
N PHE A 130 -9.05 8.62 -13.09
CA PHE A 130 -7.99 9.06 -12.18
C PHE A 130 -6.60 8.71 -12.71
N ASP A 131 -6.42 7.51 -13.24
CA ASP A 131 -5.15 7.08 -13.85
C ASP A 131 -4.78 7.96 -15.05
N MET A 132 -5.76 8.28 -15.91
CA MET A 132 -5.57 9.20 -17.04
C MET A 132 -5.14 10.60 -16.58
N LEU A 133 -5.84 11.18 -15.60
CA LEU A 133 -5.49 12.50 -15.05
C LEU A 133 -4.10 12.48 -14.39
N THR A 134 -3.77 11.39 -13.70
CA THR A 134 -2.46 11.21 -13.06
C THR A 134 -1.33 11.17 -14.10
N GLY A 135 -1.55 10.48 -15.22
CA GLY A 135 -0.62 10.47 -16.36
C GLY A 135 -0.44 11.85 -16.99
N GLN A 136 -1.53 12.60 -17.17
CA GLN A 136 -1.48 13.97 -17.67
C GLN A 136 -0.73 14.92 -16.73
N ALA A 137 -1.03 14.86 -15.42
CA ALA A 137 -0.34 15.65 -14.41
C ALA A 137 1.17 15.36 -14.39
N SER A 138 1.54 14.08 -14.48
CA SER A 138 2.96 13.66 -14.56
C SER A 138 3.66 14.24 -15.78
N THR A 139 3.01 14.22 -16.94
CA THR A 139 3.54 14.78 -18.20
C THR A 139 3.73 16.30 -18.09
N LEU A 140 2.76 17.01 -17.50
CA LEU A 140 2.86 18.45 -17.27
C LEU A 140 4.00 18.80 -16.30
N ILE A 141 4.17 18.03 -15.22
CA ILE A 141 5.26 18.24 -14.25
C ILE A 141 6.62 18.00 -14.92
N GLN A 142 6.77 16.92 -15.69
CA GLN A 142 8.00 16.64 -16.42
C GLN A 142 8.30 17.73 -17.45
N GLY A 143 7.31 18.15 -18.23
CA GLY A 143 7.45 19.25 -19.19
C GLY A 143 7.82 20.57 -18.51
N ARG A 144 7.26 20.88 -17.34
CA ARG A 144 7.66 22.05 -16.55
C ARG A 144 9.11 21.93 -16.09
N ARG A 145 9.54 20.78 -15.57
CA ARG A 145 10.93 20.54 -15.14
C ARG A 145 11.90 20.71 -16.31
N ALA A 146 11.60 20.16 -17.48
CA ALA A 146 12.41 20.29 -18.68
C ALA A 146 12.56 21.76 -19.12
N ARG A 147 11.47 22.53 -19.11
CA ARG A 147 11.52 23.97 -19.42
C ARG A 147 12.36 24.75 -18.42
N VAL A 148 12.19 24.49 -17.11
CA VAL A 148 12.99 25.14 -16.07
C VAL A 148 14.49 24.85 -16.25
N ALA A 149 14.85 23.59 -16.54
CA ALA A 149 16.24 23.22 -16.81
C ALA A 149 16.78 23.96 -18.05
N ALA A 150 16.03 23.97 -19.16
CA ALA A 150 16.44 24.67 -20.37
C ALA A 150 16.61 26.18 -20.15
N THR A 151 15.68 26.82 -19.44
CA THR A 151 15.80 28.24 -19.07
C THR A 151 17.00 28.50 -18.18
N SER A 152 17.32 27.60 -17.24
CA SER A 152 18.52 27.72 -16.41
C SER A 152 19.80 27.69 -17.24
N THR A 153 19.88 26.80 -18.24
CA THR A 153 21.03 26.74 -19.16
C THR A 153 21.17 28.03 -19.96
N VAL A 154 20.06 28.53 -20.53
CA VAL A 154 20.06 29.79 -21.30
C VAL A 154 20.46 30.97 -20.41
N ASN A 155 19.96 31.06 -19.18
CA ASN A 155 20.35 32.10 -18.24
C ASN A 155 21.83 32.02 -17.85
N GLY A 156 22.38 30.81 -17.75
CA GLY A 156 23.82 30.61 -17.57
C GLY A 156 24.62 31.24 -18.72
N HIS A 157 24.27 30.91 -19.96
CA HIS A 157 24.93 31.51 -21.14
C HIS A 157 24.75 33.03 -21.23
N LEU A 158 23.58 33.56 -20.84
CA LEU A 158 23.34 35.01 -20.80
C LEU A 158 24.30 35.68 -19.81
N THR A 159 24.50 35.06 -18.64
CA THR A 159 25.41 35.56 -17.60
C THR A 159 26.86 35.55 -18.09
N GLU A 160 27.31 34.46 -18.72
CA GLU A 160 28.65 34.35 -19.30
C GLU A 160 28.90 35.43 -20.38
N LEU A 161 27.89 35.71 -21.22
CA LEU A 161 27.97 36.76 -22.23
C LEU A 161 28.02 38.16 -21.62
N ASP A 162 27.21 38.43 -20.58
CA ASP A 162 27.19 39.71 -19.88
C ASP A 162 28.54 40.00 -19.20
N ASP A 163 29.13 38.99 -18.56
CA ASP A 163 30.47 39.07 -17.96
C ASP A 163 31.54 39.39 -19.03
N SER A 164 31.48 38.70 -20.18
CA SER A 164 32.41 38.92 -21.30
C SER A 164 32.29 40.32 -21.91
N LEU A 165 31.06 40.81 -22.11
CA LEU A 165 30.81 42.17 -22.60
C LEU A 165 31.29 43.22 -21.60
N SER A 166 31.03 43.00 -20.31
CA SER A 166 31.49 43.89 -19.23
C SER A 166 33.01 43.96 -19.17
N ALA A 167 33.70 42.82 -19.26
CA ALA A 167 35.16 42.76 -19.29
C ALA A 167 35.73 43.52 -20.51
N ARG A 168 35.16 43.30 -21.70
CA ARG A 168 35.58 43.99 -22.93
C ARG A 168 35.31 45.50 -22.86
N ASN A 169 34.20 45.92 -22.25
CA ASN A 169 33.88 47.32 -22.06
C ASN A 169 34.92 48.02 -21.16
N LEU A 170 35.31 47.37 -20.05
CA LEU A 170 36.38 47.86 -19.18
C LEU A 170 37.72 47.98 -19.94
N GLU A 171 38.09 46.97 -20.72
CA GLU A 171 39.30 47.01 -21.54
C GLU A 171 39.27 48.18 -22.55
N MET A 172 38.14 48.35 -23.25
CA MET A 172 37.96 49.42 -24.21
C MET A 172 38.03 50.80 -23.54
N ASN A 173 37.39 50.98 -22.38
CA ASN A 173 37.49 52.22 -21.61
C ASN A 173 38.93 52.52 -21.19
N ALA A 174 39.71 51.50 -20.81
CA ALA A 174 41.13 51.66 -20.51
C ALA A 174 41.94 52.08 -21.75
N VAL A 175 41.67 51.49 -22.92
CA VAL A 175 42.30 51.88 -24.20
C VAL A 175 41.96 53.32 -24.55
N LEU A 176 40.68 53.71 -24.47
CA LEU A 176 40.22 55.07 -24.75
C LEU A 176 40.87 56.07 -23.78
N GLY A 177 40.99 55.72 -22.50
CA GLY A 177 41.71 56.54 -21.52
C GLY A 177 43.18 56.75 -21.90
N ARG A 178 43.87 55.70 -22.37
CA ARG A 178 45.24 55.84 -22.90
C ARG A 178 45.31 56.74 -24.13
N ILE A 179 44.41 56.55 -25.10
CA ILE A 179 44.36 57.38 -26.32
C ILE A 179 44.13 58.85 -25.95
N ALA A 180 43.17 59.13 -25.06
CA ALA A 180 42.89 60.48 -24.57
C ALA A 180 44.12 61.10 -23.89
N ALA A 181 44.81 60.35 -23.02
CA ALA A 181 46.04 60.81 -22.39
C ALA A 181 47.13 61.13 -23.42
N THR A 182 47.38 60.23 -24.38
CA THR A 182 48.38 60.47 -25.45
C THR A 182 48.03 61.65 -26.34
N ALA A 183 46.73 61.85 -26.64
CA ALA A 183 46.27 62.99 -27.41
C ALA A 183 46.45 64.30 -26.64
N GLN A 184 46.23 64.28 -25.32
CA GLN A 184 46.47 65.43 -24.44
C GLN A 184 47.96 65.77 -24.33
N GLU A 185 48.83 64.75 -24.19
CA GLU A 185 50.28 64.94 -24.23
C GLU A 185 50.72 65.55 -25.57
N LEU A 186 50.24 65.01 -26.70
CA LEU A 186 50.55 65.52 -28.03
C LEU A 186 50.08 66.97 -28.21
N ALA A 187 48.85 67.28 -27.76
CA ALA A 187 48.33 68.65 -27.77
C ALA A 187 49.18 69.59 -26.91
N HIS A 188 49.66 69.13 -25.74
CA HIS A 188 50.56 69.89 -24.89
C HIS A 188 51.90 70.19 -25.60
N TYR A 189 52.53 69.19 -26.23
CA TYR A 189 53.74 69.39 -27.04
C TYR A 189 53.55 70.42 -28.17
N HIS A 190 52.36 70.47 -28.79
CA HIS A 190 52.04 71.41 -29.86
C HIS A 190 51.53 72.79 -29.38
N SER A 191 51.12 72.91 -28.11
CA SER A 191 50.66 74.18 -27.51
C SER A 191 51.78 75.19 -27.24
N GLY A 192 53.05 74.78 -27.41
CA GLY A 192 54.20 75.69 -27.31
C GLY A 192 54.66 75.99 -25.89
N ASP A 193 54.16 75.26 -24.88
CA ASP A 193 54.67 75.35 -23.51
C ASP A 193 55.99 74.57 -23.39
N VAL A 194 57.05 75.29 -23.74
CA VAL A 194 58.46 74.91 -23.63
C VAL A 194 58.78 74.50 -22.19
N PHE A 195 59.05 73.20 -21.96
CA PHE A 195 59.91 72.82 -20.84
C PHE A 195 61.25 73.55 -21.02
N PRO A 196 61.76 74.28 -20.00
CA PRO A 196 63.02 74.96 -20.11
C PRO A 196 64.11 73.90 -20.28
N ILE A 197 64.67 73.84 -21.48
CA ILE A 197 65.88 73.09 -21.78
C ILE A 197 67.01 73.67 -20.92
N LYS A 198 67.17 73.14 -19.71
CA LYS A 198 68.40 73.20 -18.93
C LYS A 198 68.89 71.78 -18.74
N HIS A 199 69.41 71.19 -19.82
CA HIS A 199 70.56 70.28 -19.86
C HIS A 199 70.66 69.59 -21.23
N VAL A 200 70.88 70.38 -22.27
CA VAL A 200 71.65 69.93 -23.45
C VAL A 200 73.09 70.41 -23.22
N LYS A 201 73.80 69.69 -22.37
CA LYS A 201 75.25 69.68 -22.28
C LYS A 201 75.60 68.27 -21.79
N TYR A 202 76.56 67.64 -22.45
CA TYR A 202 77.03 66.26 -22.24
C TYR A 202 76.20 65.18 -22.95
N LEU A 203 76.49 64.96 -24.24
CA LEU A 203 76.84 63.63 -24.81
C LEU A 203 76.94 63.72 -26.35
N ILE A 204 77.85 64.58 -26.84
CA ILE A 204 78.56 64.31 -28.10
C ILE A 204 80.03 64.33 -27.71
N GLN A 205 80.57 63.15 -27.43
CA GLN A 205 82.00 62.94 -27.28
C GLN A 205 82.40 61.94 -28.36
N ILE A 206 82.79 62.49 -29.51
CA ILE A 206 83.49 61.77 -30.58
C ILE A 206 84.93 61.62 -30.09
N PRO A 207 85.48 60.40 -29.97
CA PRO A 207 86.91 60.24 -29.80
C PRO A 207 87.57 60.17 -31.18
N GLU A 208 88.32 61.23 -31.52
CA GLU A 208 89.44 61.14 -32.45
C GLU A 208 90.50 60.20 -31.85
N PHE A 209 91.00 59.27 -32.66
CA PHE A 209 92.33 58.69 -32.48
C PHE A 209 93.05 58.66 -33.84
N GLN A 210 94.10 59.47 -33.94
CA GLN A 210 95.26 59.35 -34.84
C GLN A 210 96.02 58.05 -34.45
N ILE A 211 96.73 57.28 -35.28
CA ILE A 211 97.58 57.52 -36.47
C ILE A 211 97.41 56.33 -37.43
#